data_AF-A0A1Y1HJ93-F1
#
_entry.id   AF-A0A1Y1HJ93-F1
#
_cell.length_a   1.000
_cell.length_b   1.000
_cell.length_c   1.000
_cell.angle_alpha   90.00
_cell.angle_beta   90.00
_cell.angle_gamma   90.00
#
_symmetry.space_group_name_H-M   'P 1'
#
loop_
_entity.id
_entity.type
_entity.pdbx_description
1 polymer ?
#
loop_
_entity_poly.entity_id
_entity_poly.type
_entity_poly.pdbx_seq_one_letter_code
_entity_poly.pdbx_strand_id
1 'polypeptide(L)'
;MAPPLGTMDAPETPCLIDRWRRPYTPGLFTPEEFEQYWTLGFVLKKDVFAPEELEPAREAVNRGVADIADDLFKAGKIKNKHEDAPLETRLTLIEEQFPSASVLLHKRGVLPKEFQALWTDPRLMSVARQLLGDDIGGHPVWNLRPKTPQQEQATVPWHQDAAYLDKVAWEVHQVTAWIPLVPASERNGCMQVVPGGHRTGRTAKHTCCAGGTWYVELDETDAAQTLGVDLQSAALTCEVPLGGVLFLNNILPHRSLNNLSDGIRWSLDLRWQKWDQPAGFYGLKEVIPMTKSGQPDYKVDWDGWANLSRSALQEGILKPETKSLVETVKAIDASHVVEPVLKIDGVSSVMLSVAKSPDSPTSTLGDPFDTTIAGPWMDQWPIVFHNRHTERHERGSVQGWHKA
;
A
#
# COMPACT_ATOMS: atom_id res chain seq x y z
N MET A 1 -9.24 -13.05 61.82
CA MET A 1 -9.06 -13.54 60.44
C MET A 1 -8.58 -12.37 59.61
N ALA A 2 -7.36 -12.44 59.08
CA ALA A 2 -6.85 -11.46 58.13
C ALA A 2 -7.54 -11.68 56.77
N PRO A 3 -7.87 -10.62 56.00
CA PRO A 3 -8.45 -10.79 54.68
C PRO A 3 -7.40 -11.38 53.72
N PRO A 4 -7.82 -12.11 52.67
CA PRO A 4 -6.87 -12.69 51.72
C PRO A 4 -6.15 -11.58 50.96
N LEU A 5 -4.82 -11.73 50.82
CA LEU A 5 -4.04 -10.95 49.86
C LEU A 5 -4.65 -11.15 48.48
N GLY A 6 -5.10 -10.05 47.87
CA GLY A 6 -5.57 -10.03 46.50
C GLY A 6 -4.48 -10.55 45.57
N THR A 7 -4.90 -11.39 44.62
CA THR A 7 -4.10 -11.75 43.47
C THR A 7 -3.59 -10.47 42.81
N MET A 8 -2.28 -10.29 42.74
CA MET A 8 -1.71 -9.29 41.83
C MET A 8 -2.10 -9.72 40.43
N ASP A 9 -3.03 -9.00 39.81
CA ASP A 9 -3.35 -9.15 38.40
C ASP A 9 -2.03 -9.04 37.61
N ALA A 10 -1.80 -9.99 36.72
CA ALA A 10 -0.65 -9.93 35.81
C ALA A 10 -0.70 -8.58 35.08
N PRO A 11 0.44 -7.88 34.89
CA PRO A 11 0.43 -6.60 34.19
C PRO A 11 -0.19 -6.79 32.81
N GLU A 12 -1.29 -6.08 32.53
CA GLU A 12 -1.94 -6.09 31.22
C GLU A 12 -0.90 -5.75 30.16
N THR A 13 -0.75 -6.61 29.15
CA THR A 13 0.12 -6.32 28.00
C THR A 13 -0.35 -4.99 27.38
N PRO A 14 0.53 -3.98 27.24
CA PRO A 14 0.15 -2.70 26.67
C PRO A 14 -0.48 -2.87 25.28
N CYS A 15 -1.53 -2.10 25.00
CA CYS A 15 -2.15 -2.08 23.67
C CYS A 15 -1.08 -1.76 22.61
N LEU A 16 -1.22 -2.35 21.41
CA LEU A 16 -0.28 -2.11 20.30
C LEU A 16 -0.12 -0.61 20.00
N ILE A 17 -1.19 0.18 20.13
CA ILE A 17 -1.15 1.63 19.94
C ILE A 17 -0.23 2.31 20.97
N ASP A 18 -0.24 1.86 22.23
CA ASP A 18 0.63 2.41 23.27
C ASP A 18 2.11 2.07 23.02
N ARG A 19 2.39 0.89 22.43
CA ARG A 19 3.74 0.48 22.02
C ARG A 19 4.28 1.33 20.85
N TRP A 20 3.41 1.76 19.95
CA TRP A 20 3.79 2.60 18.82
C TRP A 20 3.95 4.07 19.19
N ARG A 21 3.19 4.54 20.17
CA ARG A 21 3.17 5.94 20.56
C ARG A 21 4.54 6.41 21.04
N ARG A 22 4.94 7.59 20.56
CA ARG A 22 6.21 8.23 20.92
C ARG A 22 5.95 9.62 21.53
N PRO A 23 6.93 10.22 22.24
CA PRO A 23 6.82 11.61 22.64
C PRO A 23 6.69 12.54 21.43
N TYR A 24 5.90 13.59 21.58
CA TYR A 24 5.77 14.63 20.56
C TYR A 24 7.12 15.29 20.25
N THR A 25 7.35 15.58 18.98
CA THR A 25 8.46 16.40 18.48
C THR A 25 7.90 17.47 17.54
N PRO A 26 8.52 18.66 17.43
CA PRO A 26 8.06 19.69 16.50
C PRO A 26 8.12 19.22 15.02
N GLY A 27 7.09 19.56 14.24
CA GLY A 27 6.98 19.19 12.83
C GLY A 27 5.70 19.74 12.21
N LEU A 28 5.25 19.13 11.10
CA LEU A 28 4.01 19.54 10.42
C LEU A 28 2.75 19.33 11.27
N PHE A 29 2.70 18.27 12.09
CA PHE A 29 1.63 18.13 13.08
C PHE A 29 1.90 19.05 14.25
N THR A 30 0.88 19.83 14.62
CA THR A 30 0.78 20.50 15.91
C THR A 30 0.68 19.48 17.05
N PRO A 31 0.91 19.87 18.32
CA PRO A 31 0.66 18.99 19.46
C PRO A 31 -0.76 18.41 19.45
N GLU A 32 -1.76 19.22 19.12
CA GLU A 32 -3.16 18.81 19.07
C GLU A 32 -3.42 17.80 17.94
N GLU A 33 -2.85 18.03 16.75
CA GLU A 33 -2.95 17.08 15.62
C GLU A 33 -2.19 15.77 15.90
N PHE A 34 -1.06 15.83 16.61
CA PHE A 34 -0.34 14.65 17.05
C PHE A 34 -1.19 13.80 18.00
N GLU A 35 -1.84 14.44 18.98
CA GLU A 35 -2.80 13.78 19.86
C GLU A 35 -4.02 13.25 19.11
N GLN A 36 -4.51 14.00 18.11
CA GLN A 36 -5.59 13.56 17.23
C GLN A 36 -5.21 12.29 16.47
N TYR A 37 -3.98 12.19 15.93
CA TYR A 37 -3.52 11.00 15.24
C TYR A 37 -3.62 9.76 16.14
N TRP A 38 -3.15 9.85 17.39
CA TRP A 38 -3.19 8.71 18.31
C TRP A 38 -4.60 8.39 18.80
N THR A 39 -5.45 9.41 18.96
CA THR A 39 -6.82 9.26 19.46
C THR A 39 -7.79 8.78 18.38
N LEU A 40 -7.72 9.35 17.17
CA LEU A 40 -8.66 9.12 16.07
C LEU A 40 -8.09 8.28 14.93
N GLY A 41 -6.77 8.14 14.85
CA GLY A 41 -6.08 7.30 13.86
C GLY A 41 -5.75 8.02 12.55
N PHE A 42 -6.12 9.29 12.43
CA PHE A 42 -5.88 10.08 11.22
C PHE A 42 -5.73 11.58 11.52
N VAL A 43 -5.09 12.29 10.58
CA VAL A 43 -5.03 13.75 10.55
C VAL A 43 -5.25 14.21 9.10
N LEU A 44 -6.16 15.15 8.90
CA LEU A 44 -6.37 15.80 7.61
C LEU A 44 -5.75 17.21 7.64
N LYS A 45 -4.71 17.43 6.84
CA LYS A 45 -4.13 18.76 6.59
C LYS A 45 -4.66 19.27 5.26
N LYS A 46 -5.23 20.48 5.22
CA LYS A 46 -5.88 21.01 3.99
C LYS A 46 -4.92 21.83 3.10
N ASP A 47 -3.76 22.18 3.62
CA ASP A 47 -2.88 23.22 3.07
C ASP A 47 -1.39 22.88 3.28
N VAL A 48 -0.99 21.65 2.94
CA VAL A 48 0.42 21.22 3.05
C VAL A 48 1.25 21.76 1.90
N PHE A 49 0.69 21.72 0.70
CA PHE A 49 1.34 22.13 -0.55
C PHE A 49 0.53 23.22 -1.26
N ALA A 50 1.22 24.16 -1.90
CA ALA A 50 0.59 24.95 -2.95
C ALA A 50 0.30 24.03 -4.16
N PRO A 51 -0.79 24.26 -4.93
CA PRO A 51 -1.14 23.44 -6.09
C PRO A 51 0.01 23.22 -7.08
N GLU A 52 0.83 24.25 -7.30
CA GLU A 52 1.94 24.24 -8.26
C GLU A 52 3.08 23.31 -7.82
N GLU A 53 3.22 23.04 -6.52
CA GLU A 53 4.21 22.10 -5.98
C GLU A 53 3.87 20.64 -6.33
N LEU A 54 2.60 20.34 -6.62
CA LEU A 54 2.14 19.01 -7.03
C LEU A 54 2.21 18.80 -8.54
N GLU A 55 2.52 19.83 -9.33
CA GLU A 55 2.52 19.73 -10.79
C GLU A 55 3.58 18.77 -11.35
N PRO A 56 4.81 18.66 -10.78
CA PRO A 56 5.74 17.61 -11.19
C PRO A 56 5.16 16.20 -11.04
N ALA A 57 4.38 15.95 -9.98
CA ALA A 57 3.72 14.67 -9.78
C ALA A 57 2.59 14.45 -10.82
N ARG A 58 1.81 15.48 -11.12
CA ARG A 58 0.77 15.45 -12.17
C ARG A 58 1.37 15.18 -13.56
N GLU A 59 2.51 15.78 -13.86
CA GLU A 59 3.25 15.52 -15.10
C GLU A 59 3.80 14.09 -15.18
N ALA A 60 4.23 13.52 -14.06
CA ALA A 60 4.61 12.10 -14.01
C ALA A 60 3.42 11.17 -14.31
N VAL A 61 2.21 11.53 -13.85
CA VAL A 61 0.98 10.81 -14.23
C VAL A 61 0.68 10.96 -15.72
N ASN A 62 0.76 12.18 -16.27
CA ASN A 62 0.54 12.44 -17.69
C ASN A 62 1.46 11.59 -18.58
N ARG A 63 2.75 11.49 -18.23
CA ARG A 63 3.70 10.62 -18.94
C ARG A 63 3.32 9.14 -18.82
N GLY A 64 2.94 8.67 -17.63
CA GLY A 64 2.48 7.29 -17.45
C GLY A 64 1.25 6.94 -18.30
N VAL A 65 0.29 7.87 -18.40
CA VAL A 65 -0.90 7.73 -19.27
C VAL A 65 -0.49 7.73 -20.75
N ALA A 66 0.41 8.64 -21.15
CA ALA A 66 0.90 8.72 -22.52
C ALA A 66 1.59 7.43 -22.98
N ASP A 67 2.46 6.87 -22.13
CA ASP A 67 3.14 5.62 -22.45
C ASP A 67 2.16 4.45 -22.63
N ILE A 68 1.12 4.35 -21.79
CA ILE A 68 0.10 3.29 -21.94
C ILE A 68 -0.72 3.50 -23.21
N ALA A 69 -1.08 4.75 -23.51
CA ALA A 69 -1.77 5.08 -24.75
C ALA A 69 -0.93 4.67 -25.97
N ASP A 70 0.37 4.93 -25.94
CA ASP A 70 1.31 4.53 -26.99
C ASP A 70 1.40 3.01 -27.14
N ASP A 71 1.54 2.26 -26.04
CA ASP A 71 1.61 0.80 -26.07
C ASP A 71 0.32 0.19 -26.63
N LEU A 72 -0.84 0.65 -26.15
CA LEU A 72 -2.15 0.19 -26.63
C LEU A 72 -2.38 0.54 -28.10
N PHE A 73 -1.98 1.74 -28.54
CA PHE A 73 -2.15 2.18 -29.92
C PHE A 73 -1.24 1.39 -30.87
N LYS A 74 0.03 1.20 -30.52
CA LYS A 74 0.98 0.37 -31.29
C LYS A 74 0.49 -1.08 -31.42
N ALA A 75 -0.16 -1.61 -30.39
CA ALA A 75 -0.77 -2.94 -30.40
C ALA A 75 -2.15 -3.00 -31.10
N GLY A 76 -2.66 -1.88 -31.63
CA GLY A 76 -3.95 -1.80 -32.30
C GLY A 76 -5.16 -1.99 -31.37
N LYS A 77 -4.97 -1.84 -30.04
CA LYS A 77 -6.02 -2.00 -29.02
C LYS A 77 -6.90 -0.74 -28.89
N ILE A 78 -6.36 0.42 -29.24
CA ILE A 78 -7.09 1.69 -29.30
C ILE A 78 -6.83 2.39 -30.64
N LYS A 79 -7.75 3.25 -31.06
CA LYS A 79 -7.68 4.02 -32.32
C LYS A 79 -7.25 5.47 -32.12
N ASN A 80 -7.40 6.01 -30.92
CA ASN A 80 -7.01 7.37 -30.58
C ASN A 80 -6.31 7.40 -29.21
N LYS A 81 -5.14 8.05 -29.15
CA LYS A 81 -4.33 8.25 -27.95
C LYS A 81 -4.78 9.42 -27.07
N HIS A 82 -5.68 10.26 -27.61
CA HIS A 82 -6.24 11.44 -26.96
C HIS A 82 -5.16 12.38 -26.40
N GLU A 83 -4.15 12.70 -27.22
CA GLU A 83 -2.95 13.45 -26.79
C GLU A 83 -3.26 14.86 -26.29
N ASP A 84 -4.29 15.50 -26.84
CA ASP A 84 -4.72 16.85 -26.45
C ASP A 84 -5.69 16.86 -25.25
N ALA A 85 -6.11 15.68 -24.76
CA ALA A 85 -7.03 15.60 -23.63
C ALA A 85 -6.30 15.87 -22.31
N PRO A 86 -6.92 16.62 -21.37
CA PRO A 86 -6.30 16.94 -20.09
C PRO A 86 -6.20 15.71 -19.17
N LEU A 87 -5.33 15.80 -18.16
CA LEU A 87 -5.10 14.76 -17.14
C LEU A 87 -6.41 14.26 -16.51
N GLU A 88 -7.38 15.15 -16.35
CA GLU A 88 -8.67 14.92 -15.72
C GLU A 88 -9.63 14.03 -16.57
N THR A 89 -9.32 13.79 -17.85
CA THR A 89 -10.22 13.05 -18.76
C THR A 89 -9.51 12.04 -19.66
N ARG A 90 -8.22 12.23 -19.96
CA ARG A 90 -7.50 11.45 -20.97
C ARG A 90 -7.55 9.94 -20.72
N LEU A 91 -7.32 9.51 -19.47
CA LEU A 91 -7.39 8.08 -19.16
C LEU A 91 -8.81 7.52 -19.30
N THR A 92 -9.84 8.28 -18.94
CA THR A 92 -11.24 7.89 -19.14
C THR A 92 -11.54 7.63 -20.62
N LEU A 93 -11.11 8.53 -21.51
CA LEU A 93 -11.28 8.39 -22.96
C LEU A 93 -10.49 7.21 -23.55
N ILE A 94 -9.38 6.83 -22.93
CA ILE A 94 -8.63 5.61 -23.26
C ILE A 94 -9.41 4.38 -22.78
N GLU A 95 -9.98 4.41 -21.57
CA GLU A 95 -10.76 3.30 -21.00
C GLU A 95 -12.03 2.98 -21.79
N GLU A 96 -12.65 3.96 -22.46
CA GLU A 96 -13.77 3.74 -23.39
C GLU A 96 -13.40 2.80 -24.56
N GLN A 97 -12.14 2.79 -24.97
CA GLN A 97 -11.63 1.92 -26.04
C GLN A 97 -10.98 0.65 -25.48
N PHE A 98 -10.39 0.72 -24.28
CA PHE A 98 -9.75 -0.39 -23.61
C PHE A 98 -10.15 -0.45 -22.13
N PRO A 99 -11.21 -1.20 -21.77
CA PRO A 99 -11.69 -1.28 -20.39
C PRO A 99 -10.59 -1.72 -19.42
N SER A 100 -10.53 -1.07 -18.25
CA SER A 100 -9.49 -1.30 -17.22
C SER A 100 -8.06 -0.82 -17.61
N ALA A 101 -7.89 0.10 -18.57
CA ALA A 101 -6.58 0.69 -18.87
C ALA A 101 -5.90 1.30 -17.63
N SER A 102 -6.69 1.80 -16.67
CA SER A 102 -6.20 2.28 -15.37
C SER A 102 -5.40 1.23 -14.58
N VAL A 103 -5.71 -0.05 -14.72
CA VAL A 103 -4.97 -1.15 -14.06
C VAL A 103 -3.56 -1.29 -14.63
N LEU A 104 -3.35 -0.96 -15.90
CA LEU A 104 -2.02 -1.02 -16.52
C LEU A 104 -1.04 -0.02 -15.88
N LEU A 105 -1.53 1.15 -15.44
CA LEU A 105 -0.72 2.12 -14.66
C LEU A 105 -0.24 1.48 -13.35
N HIS A 106 -1.14 0.78 -12.66
CA HIS A 106 -0.84 0.12 -11.40
C HIS A 106 0.19 -1.02 -11.58
N LYS A 107 0.05 -1.84 -12.64
CA LYS A 107 0.91 -3.00 -12.89
C LYS A 107 2.32 -2.65 -13.36
N ARG A 108 2.54 -1.47 -13.98
CA ARG A 108 3.89 -1.05 -14.36
C ARG A 108 4.84 -0.97 -13.17
N GLY A 109 4.36 -0.46 -12.03
CA GLY A 109 5.06 -0.54 -10.75
C GLY A 109 6.42 0.19 -10.68
N VAL A 110 6.73 1.05 -11.65
CA VAL A 110 7.94 1.89 -11.68
C VAL A 110 7.66 3.18 -10.92
N LEU A 111 8.47 3.51 -9.92
CA LEU A 111 8.29 4.73 -9.11
C LEU A 111 8.93 5.94 -9.80
N PRO A 112 8.15 6.93 -10.28
CA PRO A 112 8.70 8.14 -10.89
C PRO A 112 9.54 8.96 -9.92
N LYS A 113 10.54 9.68 -10.43
CA LYS A 113 11.42 10.55 -9.62
C LYS A 113 10.65 11.67 -8.92
N GLU A 114 9.56 12.14 -9.50
CA GLU A 114 8.70 13.16 -8.91
C GLU A 114 7.94 12.62 -7.70
N PHE A 115 7.55 11.34 -7.73
CA PHE A 115 6.95 10.70 -6.56
C PHE A 115 8.01 10.42 -5.49
N GLN A 116 9.25 10.09 -5.86
CA GLN A 116 10.38 9.97 -4.92
C GLN A 116 10.65 11.30 -4.20
N ALA A 117 10.68 12.41 -4.96
CA ALA A 117 10.88 13.74 -4.42
C ALA A 117 9.73 14.12 -3.46
N LEU A 118 8.48 13.89 -3.86
CA LEU A 118 7.33 14.12 -2.98
C LEU A 118 7.37 13.25 -1.72
N TRP A 119 7.73 11.96 -1.84
CA TRP A 119 7.85 11.03 -0.71
C TRP A 119 8.93 11.41 0.29
N THR A 120 9.95 12.13 -0.16
CA THR A 120 11.04 12.66 0.68
C THR A 120 10.90 14.14 0.98
N ASP A 121 9.75 14.76 0.68
CA ASP A 121 9.50 16.17 1.02
C ASP A 121 9.66 16.39 2.53
N PRO A 122 10.38 17.45 2.96
CA PRO A 122 10.64 17.71 4.37
C PRO A 122 9.38 17.77 5.25
N ARG A 123 8.25 18.26 4.72
CA ARG A 123 6.98 18.35 5.47
C ARG A 123 6.44 16.95 5.75
N LEU A 124 6.40 16.06 4.76
CA LEU A 124 5.93 14.68 4.94
C LEU A 124 6.89 13.88 5.81
N MET A 125 8.19 14.03 5.59
CA MET A 125 9.22 13.39 6.41
C MET A 125 9.20 13.88 7.86
N SER A 126 8.76 15.11 8.12
CA SER A 126 8.56 15.60 9.49
C SER A 126 7.45 14.83 10.21
N VAL A 127 6.33 14.51 9.53
CA VAL A 127 5.25 13.68 10.09
C VAL A 127 5.74 12.26 10.34
N ALA A 128 6.43 11.66 9.36
CA ALA A 128 7.02 10.35 9.52
C ALA A 128 7.98 10.30 10.73
N ARG A 129 8.80 11.33 10.94
CA ARG A 129 9.68 11.45 12.11
C ARG A 129 8.90 11.60 13.42
N GLN A 130 7.87 12.45 13.45
CA GLN A 130 7.01 12.63 14.63
C GLN A 130 6.44 11.28 15.09
N LEU A 131 5.99 10.45 14.16
CA LEU A 131 5.30 9.20 14.44
C LEU A 131 6.22 7.99 14.61
N LEU A 132 7.31 7.89 13.85
CA LEU A 132 8.16 6.69 13.76
C LEU A 132 9.58 6.88 14.34
N GLY A 133 10.03 8.12 14.49
CA GLY A 133 11.40 8.46 14.88
C GLY A 133 12.37 8.60 13.72
N ASP A 134 13.67 8.43 14.00
CA ASP A 134 14.73 8.78 13.04
C ASP A 134 15.14 7.65 12.09
N ASP A 135 14.69 6.42 12.35
CA ASP A 135 14.95 5.25 11.51
C ASP A 135 13.79 4.98 10.56
N ILE A 136 13.56 5.92 9.63
CA ILE A 136 12.43 5.90 8.71
C ILE A 136 12.79 5.12 7.45
N GLY A 137 11.88 4.29 6.98
CA GLY A 137 11.93 3.66 5.66
C GLY A 137 10.62 3.85 4.88
N GLY A 138 10.73 3.90 3.56
CA GLY A 138 9.60 3.90 2.64
C GLY A 138 9.07 2.48 2.47
N HIS A 139 7.80 2.27 2.82
CA HIS A 139 7.16 0.97 2.64
C HIS A 139 7.08 0.61 1.14
N PRO A 140 7.35 -0.65 0.75
CA PRO A 140 7.29 -1.10 -0.63
C PRO A 140 5.90 -1.11 -1.27
N VAL A 141 4.88 -0.51 -0.67
CA VAL A 141 3.53 -0.35 -1.24
C VAL A 141 3.25 1.14 -1.30
N TRP A 142 3.41 1.68 -2.50
CA TRP A 142 2.95 3.01 -2.89
C TRP A 142 2.02 2.80 -4.08
N ASN A 143 0.97 3.63 -4.20
CA ASN A 143 -0.02 3.46 -5.25
C ASN A 143 -0.41 4.81 -5.85
N LEU A 144 -0.30 4.92 -7.17
CA LEU A 144 -1.09 5.88 -7.93
C LEU A 144 -2.47 5.26 -8.15
N ARG A 145 -3.53 5.97 -7.75
CA ARG A 145 -4.92 5.51 -7.85
C ARG A 145 -5.72 6.41 -8.79
N PRO A 146 -5.83 6.03 -10.07
CA PRO A 146 -6.89 6.52 -10.93
C PRO A 146 -8.26 6.02 -10.44
N LYS A 147 -9.25 6.90 -10.43
CA LYS A 147 -10.65 6.55 -10.24
C LYS A 147 -11.50 7.24 -11.29
N THR A 148 -11.74 6.55 -12.40
CA THR A 148 -12.54 7.06 -13.52
C THR A 148 -14.03 7.16 -13.15
N PRO A 149 -14.81 8.03 -13.82
CA PRO A 149 -16.25 8.12 -13.62
C PRO A 149 -16.95 6.76 -13.69
N GLN A 150 -17.86 6.51 -12.74
CA GLN A 150 -18.69 5.29 -12.67
C GLN A 150 -17.91 3.96 -12.67
N GLN A 151 -16.63 3.98 -12.28
CA GLN A 151 -15.81 2.77 -12.21
C GLN A 151 -15.82 2.15 -10.80
N GLU A 152 -16.79 1.28 -10.53
CA GLU A 152 -16.93 0.60 -9.24
C GLU A 152 -15.72 -0.27 -8.88
N GLN A 153 -14.99 -0.81 -9.87
CA GLN A 153 -13.78 -1.59 -9.62
C GLN A 153 -12.63 -0.79 -8.99
N ALA A 154 -12.66 0.54 -9.09
CA ALA A 154 -11.70 1.43 -8.45
C ALA A 154 -12.15 1.84 -7.03
N THR A 155 -13.30 1.36 -6.57
CA THR A 155 -13.80 1.59 -5.21
C THR A 155 -13.25 0.57 -4.25
N VAL A 156 -12.33 1.04 -3.42
CA VAL A 156 -11.76 0.26 -2.31
C VAL A 156 -12.81 0.20 -1.19
N PRO A 157 -13.25 -1.00 -0.77
CA PRO A 157 -14.23 -1.18 0.30
C PRO A 157 -13.64 -0.84 1.67
N TRP A 158 -14.42 -0.99 2.74
CA TRP A 158 -13.88 -0.90 4.10
C TRP A 158 -12.76 -1.92 4.28
N HIS A 159 -11.61 -1.46 4.76
CA HIS A 159 -10.46 -2.33 5.03
C HIS A 159 -9.53 -1.68 6.06
N GLN A 160 -8.56 -2.47 6.54
CA GLN A 160 -7.37 -1.99 7.22
C GLN A 160 -6.18 -2.29 6.29
N ASP A 161 -5.23 -1.36 6.15
CA ASP A 161 -4.08 -1.54 5.26
C ASP A 161 -3.28 -2.80 5.61
N ALA A 162 -3.15 -3.10 6.91
CA ALA A 162 -2.48 -4.30 7.42
C ALA A 162 -3.08 -5.61 6.88
N ALA A 163 -4.36 -5.64 6.50
CA ALA A 163 -5.03 -6.84 6.00
C ALA A 163 -4.53 -7.32 4.63
N TYR A 164 -3.81 -6.45 3.90
CA TYR A 164 -3.13 -6.81 2.65
C TYR A 164 -1.72 -7.35 2.85
N LEU A 165 -1.20 -7.33 4.08
CA LEU A 165 0.19 -7.67 4.39
C LEU A 165 0.28 -9.03 5.08
N ASP A 166 1.45 -9.67 4.94
CA ASP A 166 1.81 -10.84 5.76
C ASP A 166 1.78 -10.46 7.24
N LYS A 167 1.32 -11.40 8.07
CA LYS A 167 1.07 -11.20 9.51
C LYS A 167 2.30 -10.74 10.28
N VAL A 168 3.51 -11.01 9.76
CA VAL A 168 4.76 -10.47 10.33
C VAL A 168 4.79 -8.94 10.43
N ALA A 169 3.98 -8.23 9.64
CA ALA A 169 3.88 -6.76 9.67
C ALA A 169 2.64 -6.22 10.38
N TRP A 170 1.78 -7.06 10.98
CA TRP A 170 0.55 -6.58 11.62
C TRP A 170 0.83 -5.76 12.89
N GLU A 171 1.97 -5.99 13.56
CA GLU A 171 2.42 -5.18 14.70
C GLU A 171 3.39 -4.04 14.30
N VAL A 172 3.62 -3.84 13.01
CA VAL A 172 4.47 -2.76 12.49
C VAL A 172 3.61 -1.51 12.30
N HIS A 173 4.02 -0.40 12.91
CA HIS A 173 3.37 0.88 12.68
C HIS A 173 3.76 1.39 11.30
N GLN A 174 2.75 1.54 10.43
CA GLN A 174 2.91 2.16 9.13
C GLN A 174 2.02 3.41 9.06
N VAL A 175 2.59 4.48 8.54
CA VAL A 175 1.89 5.76 8.34
C VAL A 175 1.68 5.95 6.85
N THR A 176 0.44 6.15 6.43
CA THR A 176 0.09 6.44 5.03
C THR A 176 -0.20 7.93 4.89
N ALA A 177 0.42 8.61 3.92
CA ALA A 177 -0.05 9.89 3.39
C ALA A 177 -0.82 9.64 2.10
N TRP A 178 -2.10 9.98 2.11
CA TRP A 178 -2.98 9.97 0.95
C TRP A 178 -3.06 11.40 0.39
N ILE A 179 -2.54 11.58 -0.82
CA ILE A 179 -2.32 12.90 -1.44
C ILE A 179 -3.12 12.94 -2.75
N PRO A 180 -4.22 13.71 -2.84
CA PRO A 180 -4.95 13.82 -4.08
C PRO A 180 -4.21 14.75 -5.05
N LEU A 181 -4.15 14.37 -6.33
CA LEU A 181 -3.52 15.16 -7.40
C LEU A 181 -4.55 16.00 -8.18
N VAL A 182 -5.80 15.98 -7.73
CA VAL A 182 -6.94 16.84 -8.11
C VAL A 182 -7.75 17.06 -6.83
N PRO A 183 -8.62 18.08 -6.70
CA PRO A 183 -9.49 18.19 -5.52
C PRO A 183 -10.31 16.91 -5.30
N ALA A 184 -10.28 16.36 -4.09
CA ALA A 184 -11.04 15.17 -3.72
C ALA A 184 -12.25 15.54 -2.86
N SER A 185 -13.44 15.28 -3.39
CA SER A 185 -14.73 15.55 -2.77
C SER A 185 -15.50 14.24 -2.57
N GLU A 186 -16.60 14.30 -1.82
CA GLU A 186 -17.53 13.19 -1.71
C GLU A 186 -18.01 12.74 -3.10
N ARG A 187 -18.29 13.70 -3.99
CA ARG A 187 -18.81 13.44 -5.35
C ARG A 187 -17.83 12.66 -6.24
N ASN A 188 -16.53 12.95 -6.17
CA ASN A 188 -15.52 12.28 -7.01
C ASN A 188 -14.76 11.16 -6.29
N GLY A 189 -15.24 10.75 -5.12
CA GLY A 189 -14.79 9.54 -4.46
C GLY A 189 -13.60 9.74 -3.52
N CYS A 190 -13.65 10.76 -2.66
CA CYS A 190 -12.72 10.91 -1.54
C CYS A 190 -12.80 9.73 -0.55
N MET A 191 -11.95 9.76 0.47
CA MET A 191 -11.88 8.69 1.46
C MET A 191 -12.92 8.87 2.57
N GLN A 192 -13.34 7.76 3.17
CA GLN A 192 -13.99 7.72 4.47
C GLN A 192 -13.14 6.96 5.46
N VAL A 193 -13.15 7.40 6.71
CA VAL A 193 -12.44 6.76 7.82
C VAL A 193 -13.42 6.46 8.96
N VAL A 194 -13.06 5.55 9.86
CA VAL A 194 -13.79 5.32 11.12
C VAL A 194 -12.95 5.81 12.29
N PRO A 195 -13.16 7.05 12.78
CA PRO A 195 -12.36 7.62 13.85
C PRO A 195 -12.29 6.71 15.08
N GLY A 196 -11.07 6.41 15.54
CA GLY A 196 -10.83 5.57 16.71
C GLY A 196 -10.93 4.06 16.45
N GLY A 197 -11.27 3.61 15.24
CA GLY A 197 -11.36 2.19 14.90
C GLY A 197 -10.02 1.43 14.95
N HIS A 198 -8.90 2.14 15.06
CA HIS A 198 -7.56 1.57 15.26
C HIS A 198 -7.23 1.30 16.75
N ARG A 199 -7.99 1.86 17.70
CA ARG A 199 -7.59 1.98 19.11
C ARG A 199 -7.40 0.65 19.84
N THR A 200 -8.06 -0.41 19.37
CA THR A 200 -7.88 -1.76 19.94
C THR A 200 -6.53 -2.37 19.59
N GLY A 201 -5.80 -1.79 18.61
CA GLY A 201 -4.52 -2.32 18.17
C GLY A 201 -4.65 -3.61 17.36
N ARG A 202 -5.84 -3.90 16.82
CA ARG A 202 -6.15 -5.19 16.17
C ARG A 202 -6.49 -5.00 14.69
N THR A 203 -6.00 -5.90 13.86
CA THR A 203 -6.56 -6.15 12.52
C THR A 203 -7.77 -7.07 12.69
N ALA A 204 -8.96 -6.56 12.40
CA ALA A 204 -10.20 -7.33 12.39
C ALA A 204 -10.25 -8.28 11.19
N LYS A 205 -11.27 -9.14 11.14
CA LYS A 205 -11.43 -10.11 10.07
C LYS A 205 -11.82 -9.44 8.76
N HIS A 206 -11.18 -9.84 7.67
CA HIS A 206 -11.57 -9.50 6.30
C HIS A 206 -12.00 -10.73 5.51
N THR A 207 -12.55 -10.49 4.33
CA THR A 207 -12.79 -11.49 3.28
C THR A 207 -12.07 -11.04 2.01
N CYS A 208 -11.71 -11.97 1.12
CA CYS A 208 -11.39 -11.63 -0.26
C CYS A 208 -12.50 -12.16 -1.17
N CYS A 209 -12.79 -11.64 -2.34
CA CYS A 209 -12.49 -10.28 -2.73
C CYS A 209 -13.81 -9.53 -2.90
N ALA A 210 -13.83 -8.21 -2.81
CA ALA A 210 -15.08 -7.46 -2.93
C ALA A 210 -15.62 -7.52 -4.37
N GLY A 211 -16.73 -8.25 -4.59
CA GLY A 211 -17.40 -8.37 -5.88
C GLY A 211 -16.46 -8.80 -7.02
N GLY A 212 -16.41 -7.99 -8.09
CA GLY A 212 -15.55 -8.24 -9.27
C GLY A 212 -14.10 -7.77 -9.12
N THR A 213 -13.64 -7.40 -7.92
CA THR A 213 -12.32 -6.80 -7.68
C THR A 213 -11.34 -7.78 -7.01
N TRP A 214 -10.14 -7.28 -6.67
CA TRP A 214 -9.09 -8.00 -5.93
C TRP A 214 -8.94 -7.51 -4.48
N TYR A 215 -9.80 -6.60 -4.04
CA TYR A 215 -9.71 -5.98 -2.73
C TYR A 215 -10.22 -6.88 -1.63
N VAL A 216 -9.60 -6.82 -0.46
CA VAL A 216 -10.16 -7.40 0.76
C VAL A 216 -11.20 -6.45 1.36
N GLU A 217 -12.22 -7.00 1.98
CA GLU A 217 -13.31 -6.25 2.61
C GLU A 217 -13.45 -6.63 4.07
N LEU A 218 -13.51 -5.62 4.93
CA LEU A 218 -13.64 -5.76 6.37
C LEU A 218 -15.04 -6.27 6.71
N ASP A 219 -15.10 -7.34 7.50
CA ASP A 219 -16.36 -7.90 7.99
C ASP A 219 -16.96 -6.94 9.01
N GLU A 220 -18.15 -6.39 8.73
CA GLU A 220 -18.77 -5.37 9.60
C GLU A 220 -19.14 -5.93 10.98
N THR A 221 -19.52 -7.21 11.05
CA THR A 221 -19.86 -7.86 12.33
C THR A 221 -18.61 -8.05 13.17
N ASP A 222 -17.52 -8.51 12.55
CA ASP A 222 -16.23 -8.63 13.24
C ASP A 222 -15.67 -7.26 13.63
N ALA A 223 -15.82 -6.23 12.80
CA ALA A 223 -15.42 -4.87 13.15
C ALA A 223 -16.13 -4.38 14.43
N ALA A 224 -17.44 -4.58 14.54
CA ALA A 224 -18.20 -4.21 15.75
C ALA A 224 -17.70 -4.97 17.00
N GLN A 225 -17.32 -6.24 16.86
CA GLN A 225 -16.86 -7.08 17.97
C GLN A 225 -15.39 -6.84 18.35
N THR A 226 -14.52 -6.76 17.35
CA THR A 226 -13.05 -6.70 17.48
C THR A 226 -12.54 -5.28 17.69
N LEU A 227 -13.17 -4.30 17.04
CA LEU A 227 -12.76 -2.90 17.07
C LEU A 227 -13.68 -2.03 17.94
N GLY A 228 -14.89 -2.51 18.26
CA GLY A 228 -15.86 -1.77 19.07
C GLY A 228 -16.47 -0.58 18.33
N VAL A 229 -16.51 -0.60 17.00
CA VAL A 229 -17.03 0.48 16.16
C VAL A 229 -18.05 -0.05 15.16
N ASP A 230 -19.10 0.74 14.94
CA ASP A 230 -20.05 0.52 13.85
C ASP A 230 -19.58 1.32 12.62
N LEU A 231 -19.19 0.62 11.55
CA LEU A 231 -18.54 1.25 10.41
C LEU A 231 -19.41 2.29 9.70
N GLN A 232 -20.73 2.09 9.68
CA GLN A 232 -21.65 2.95 8.93
C GLN A 232 -21.95 4.24 9.68
N SER A 233 -22.33 4.15 10.97
CA SER A 233 -22.67 5.32 11.78
C SER A 233 -21.45 6.13 12.23
N ALA A 234 -20.27 5.52 12.30
CA ALA A 234 -19.04 6.21 12.67
C ALA A 234 -18.24 6.73 11.47
N ALA A 235 -18.70 6.51 10.22
CA ALA A 235 -17.98 6.95 9.03
C ALA A 235 -17.83 8.47 8.96
N LEU A 236 -16.61 8.95 8.76
CA LEU A 236 -16.30 10.35 8.49
C LEU A 236 -15.77 10.54 7.06
N THR A 237 -16.48 11.33 6.27
CA THR A 237 -16.06 11.72 4.91
C THR A 237 -14.94 12.76 4.97
N CYS A 238 -13.82 12.45 4.31
CA CYS A 238 -12.63 13.28 4.28
C CYS A 238 -12.46 13.93 2.91
N GLU A 239 -13.10 15.08 2.71
CA GLU A 239 -12.82 15.91 1.53
C GLU A 239 -11.46 16.59 1.65
N VAL A 240 -10.63 16.45 0.63
CA VAL A 240 -9.24 16.91 0.62
C VAL A 240 -9.05 17.84 -0.58
N PRO A 241 -8.84 19.15 -0.37
CA PRO A 241 -8.53 20.06 -1.48
C PRO A 241 -7.19 19.69 -2.13
N LEU A 242 -6.96 20.19 -3.34
CA LEU A 242 -5.63 20.08 -3.96
C LEU A 242 -4.60 20.80 -3.08
N GLY A 243 -3.50 20.11 -2.76
CA GLY A 243 -2.51 20.58 -1.79
C GLY A 243 -2.71 20.06 -0.36
N GLY A 244 -3.86 19.44 -0.08
CA GLY A 244 -4.12 18.75 1.18
C GLY A 244 -3.53 17.34 1.24
N VAL A 245 -3.44 16.79 2.44
CA VAL A 245 -2.97 15.43 2.72
C VAL A 245 -3.80 14.81 3.85
N LEU A 246 -4.26 13.59 3.63
CA LEU A 246 -4.88 12.75 4.67
C LEU A 246 -3.86 11.72 5.16
N PHE A 247 -3.43 11.85 6.42
CA PHE A 247 -2.54 10.90 7.08
C PHE A 247 -3.35 9.83 7.81
N LEU A 248 -3.01 8.56 7.64
CA LEU A 248 -3.74 7.42 8.18
C LEU A 248 -2.80 6.46 8.94
N ASN A 249 -3.31 5.92 10.04
CA ASN A 249 -2.76 4.72 10.68
C ASN A 249 -3.13 3.47 9.87
N ASN A 250 -2.20 2.54 9.69
CA ASN A 250 -2.40 1.33 8.88
C ASN A 250 -3.47 0.35 9.38
N ILE A 251 -3.86 0.45 10.65
CA ILE A 251 -4.98 -0.34 11.21
C ILE A 251 -6.24 0.50 11.44
N LEU A 252 -6.33 1.72 10.91
CA LEU A 252 -7.58 2.48 10.88
C LEU A 252 -8.51 1.93 9.78
N PRO A 253 -9.76 1.53 10.09
CA PRO A 253 -10.73 1.19 9.06
C PRO A 253 -11.01 2.39 8.16
N HIS A 254 -10.83 2.20 6.86
CA HIS A 254 -11.08 3.23 5.85
C HIS A 254 -11.57 2.63 4.53
N ARG A 255 -12.23 3.45 3.72
CA ARG A 255 -12.70 3.12 2.37
C ARG A 255 -12.58 4.31 1.44
N SER A 256 -12.82 4.10 0.15
CA SER A 256 -13.01 5.19 -0.81
C SER A 256 -14.46 5.21 -1.30
N LEU A 257 -15.00 6.38 -1.60
CA LEU A 257 -16.34 6.52 -2.18
C LEU A 257 -16.32 6.38 -3.71
N ASN A 258 -17.45 6.08 -4.33
CA ASN A 258 -17.59 6.02 -5.79
C ASN A 258 -17.29 7.39 -6.43
N ASN A 259 -16.78 7.38 -7.68
CA ASN A 259 -16.67 8.60 -8.46
C ASN A 259 -17.93 8.80 -9.30
N LEU A 260 -18.77 9.74 -8.87
CA LEU A 260 -20.02 10.16 -9.52
C LEU A 260 -19.87 11.49 -10.28
N SER A 261 -18.64 11.99 -10.41
CA SER A 261 -18.31 13.17 -11.22
C SER A 261 -17.96 12.77 -12.66
N ASP A 262 -17.73 13.77 -13.51
CA ASP A 262 -17.36 13.57 -14.92
C ASP A 262 -15.83 13.51 -15.12
N GLY A 263 -15.06 13.89 -14.10
CA GLY A 263 -13.60 13.87 -14.12
C GLY A 263 -13.03 12.69 -13.35
N ILE A 264 -11.84 12.23 -13.73
CA ILE A 264 -11.10 11.23 -12.96
C ILE A 264 -10.60 11.82 -11.62
N ARG A 265 -10.65 11.03 -10.54
CA ARG A 265 -9.92 11.34 -9.32
C ARG A 265 -8.55 10.65 -9.35
N TRP A 266 -7.50 11.44 -9.18
CA TRP A 266 -6.13 10.97 -9.00
C TRP A 266 -5.71 11.12 -7.55
N SER A 267 -5.11 10.08 -6.97
CA SER A 267 -4.41 10.20 -5.69
C SER A 267 -3.15 9.35 -5.65
N LEU A 268 -2.24 9.70 -4.76
CA LEU A 268 -1.01 8.98 -4.47
C LEU A 268 -1.02 8.55 -3.00
N ASP A 269 -0.78 7.27 -2.75
CA ASP A 269 -0.52 6.75 -1.41
C ASP A 269 0.99 6.57 -1.22
N LEU A 270 1.56 7.28 -0.24
CA LEU A 270 2.95 7.14 0.17
C LEU A 270 2.99 6.66 1.61
N ARG A 271 3.88 5.71 1.92
CA ARG A 271 3.84 4.98 3.20
C ARG A 271 5.20 4.94 3.87
N TRP A 272 5.25 5.14 5.17
CA TRP A 272 6.48 5.02 5.94
C TRP A 272 6.31 4.01 7.06
N GLN A 273 7.42 3.37 7.43
CA GLN A 273 7.55 2.56 8.64
C GLN A 273 8.98 2.65 9.16
N LYS A 274 9.32 1.95 10.24
CA LYS A 274 10.73 1.80 10.61
C LYS A 274 11.46 0.91 9.59
N TRP A 275 12.65 1.32 9.14
CA TRP A 275 13.35 0.61 8.06
C TRP A 275 13.88 -0.77 8.45
N ASP A 276 14.06 -1.02 9.74
CA ASP A 276 14.53 -2.28 10.33
C ASP A 276 13.39 -3.27 10.67
N GLN A 277 12.15 -2.91 10.35
CA GLN A 277 10.97 -3.76 10.57
C GLN A 277 10.50 -4.41 9.27
N PRO A 278 9.87 -5.60 9.34
CA PRO A 278 9.39 -6.29 8.14
C PRO A 278 8.31 -5.47 7.42
N ALA A 279 8.38 -5.42 6.09
CA ALA A 279 7.33 -4.78 5.28
C ALA A 279 6.03 -5.61 5.23
N GLY A 280 6.11 -6.92 5.48
CA GLY A 280 4.98 -7.83 5.25
C GLY A 280 4.56 -7.91 3.79
N PHE A 281 5.40 -7.49 2.86
CA PHE A 281 5.11 -7.50 1.43
C PHE A 281 5.53 -8.81 0.75
N TYR A 282 5.38 -9.93 1.45
CA TYR A 282 5.58 -11.30 0.94
C TYR A 282 6.95 -11.54 0.26
N GLY A 283 8.00 -10.85 0.70
CA GLY A 283 9.34 -10.92 0.10
C GLY A 283 9.41 -10.36 -1.33
N LEU A 284 8.35 -9.67 -1.81
CA LEU A 284 8.31 -9.10 -3.15
C LEU A 284 9.25 -7.90 -3.28
N LYS A 285 9.40 -7.12 -2.20
CA LYS A 285 10.23 -5.94 -2.19
C LYS A 285 10.47 -5.49 -0.76
N GLU A 286 11.70 -5.11 -0.46
CA GLU A 286 12.09 -4.65 0.87
C GLU A 286 11.75 -3.18 1.11
N VAL A 287 11.73 -2.79 2.38
CA VAL A 287 11.65 -1.39 2.81
C VAL A 287 12.88 -0.65 2.30
N ILE A 288 12.70 0.54 1.74
CA ILE A 288 13.82 1.41 1.36
C ILE A 288 14.17 2.33 2.55
N PRO A 289 15.37 2.26 3.14
CA PRO A 289 15.74 3.21 4.18
C PRO A 289 15.72 4.64 3.63
N MET A 290 15.13 5.56 4.38
CA MET A 290 15.02 6.98 4.02
C MET A 290 15.82 7.87 4.96
N THR A 291 15.85 7.51 6.24
CA THR A 291 16.72 8.12 7.26
C THR A 291 17.28 7.04 8.18
N LYS A 292 18.44 7.28 8.76
CA LYS A 292 19.06 6.39 9.74
C LYS A 292 19.55 7.20 10.93
N SER A 293 19.23 6.73 12.12
CA SER A 293 19.71 7.34 13.37
C SER A 293 21.24 7.42 13.35
N GLY A 294 21.78 8.58 13.73
CA GLY A 294 23.22 8.86 13.68
C GLY A 294 23.81 9.12 12.29
N GLN A 295 23.00 9.17 11.22
CA GLN A 295 23.44 9.46 9.84
C GLN A 295 22.61 10.59 9.21
N PRO A 296 22.83 11.86 9.61
CA PRO A 296 22.02 12.99 9.13
C PRO A 296 22.14 13.24 7.61
N ASP A 297 23.26 12.82 7.00
CA ASP A 297 23.53 12.98 5.57
C ASP A 297 23.15 11.75 4.73
N TYR A 298 22.43 10.78 5.31
CA TYR A 298 22.02 9.57 4.60
C TYR A 298 21.26 9.91 3.31
N LYS A 299 21.68 9.30 2.20
CA LYS A 299 21.04 9.46 0.89
C LYS A 299 20.27 8.20 0.54
N VAL A 300 19.01 8.39 0.17
CA VAL A 300 18.15 7.31 -0.28
C VAL A 300 18.69 6.75 -1.59
N ASP A 301 18.95 5.45 -1.59
CA ASP A 301 19.39 4.73 -2.79
C ASP A 301 18.17 4.27 -3.59
N TRP A 302 17.66 5.18 -4.42
CA TRP A 302 16.52 4.90 -5.29
C TRP A 302 16.88 3.96 -6.45
N ASP A 303 18.16 3.90 -6.81
CA ASP A 303 18.63 3.09 -7.91
C ASP A 303 18.45 1.60 -7.58
N GLY A 304 18.02 0.82 -8.56
CA GLY A 304 17.57 -0.56 -8.33
C GLY A 304 16.20 -0.63 -7.66
N TRP A 305 15.96 0.05 -6.53
CA TRP A 305 14.68 -0.03 -5.81
C TRP A 305 13.51 0.50 -6.64
N ALA A 306 13.62 1.71 -7.20
CA ALA A 306 12.51 2.38 -7.91
C ALA A 306 12.11 1.69 -9.22
N ASN A 307 13.03 0.94 -9.84
CA ASN A 307 12.85 0.30 -11.15
C ASN A 307 12.43 -1.17 -11.06
N LEU A 308 12.36 -1.75 -9.86
CA LEU A 308 11.88 -3.12 -9.67
C LEU A 308 10.37 -3.19 -9.89
N SER A 309 9.96 -3.85 -10.99
CA SER A 309 8.57 -4.17 -11.27
C SER A 309 8.06 -5.22 -10.27
N ARG A 310 7.13 -4.80 -9.41
CA ARG A 310 6.46 -5.69 -8.44
C ARG A 310 5.68 -6.81 -9.13
N SER A 311 5.01 -6.49 -10.24
CA SER A 311 4.19 -7.46 -10.97
C SER A 311 5.03 -8.59 -11.55
N ALA A 312 6.23 -8.29 -12.07
CA ALA A 312 7.14 -9.33 -12.56
C ALA A 312 7.60 -10.28 -11.43
N LEU A 313 7.90 -9.75 -10.24
CA LEU A 313 8.28 -10.57 -9.08
C LEU A 313 7.12 -11.41 -8.56
N GLN A 314 5.92 -10.83 -8.54
CA GLN A 314 4.68 -11.49 -8.14
C GLN A 314 4.31 -12.63 -9.07
N GLU A 315 4.47 -12.46 -10.39
CA GLU A 315 4.35 -13.55 -11.37
C GLU A 315 5.37 -14.67 -11.14
N GLY A 316 6.56 -14.34 -10.65
CA GLY A 316 7.56 -15.33 -10.22
C GLY A 316 7.10 -16.13 -9.00
N ILE A 317 6.61 -15.48 -7.93
CA ILE A 317 6.14 -16.16 -6.70
C ILE A 317 4.90 -17.02 -6.97
N LEU A 318 4.00 -16.57 -7.85
CA LEU A 318 2.81 -17.33 -8.22
C LEU A 318 3.12 -18.56 -9.07
N LYS A 319 4.37 -18.87 -9.42
CA LYS A 319 4.73 -20.12 -10.09
C LYS A 319 4.97 -21.25 -9.06
N PRO A 320 4.48 -22.48 -9.31
CA PRO A 320 4.60 -23.60 -8.37
C PRO A 320 6.05 -23.91 -7.96
N GLU A 321 6.99 -23.78 -8.88
CA GLU A 321 8.42 -24.08 -8.70
C GLU A 321 9.17 -23.07 -7.81
N THR A 322 8.65 -21.85 -7.64
CA THR A 322 9.27 -20.79 -6.80
C THR A 322 8.64 -20.70 -5.41
N LYS A 323 7.41 -21.20 -5.24
CA LYS A 323 6.71 -21.21 -3.94
C LYS A 323 7.44 -22.07 -2.89
N SER A 324 8.06 -23.17 -3.33
CA SER A 324 8.89 -24.06 -2.49
C SER A 324 10.10 -23.36 -1.85
N LEU A 325 10.71 -22.38 -2.54
CA LEU A 325 11.86 -21.64 -2.01
C LEU A 325 11.45 -20.69 -0.87
N VAL A 326 10.30 -20.04 -0.98
CA VAL A 326 9.76 -19.16 0.07
C VAL A 326 9.35 -19.96 1.31
N GLU A 327 8.76 -21.15 1.12
CA GLU A 327 8.43 -22.07 2.22
C GLU A 327 9.69 -22.63 2.91
N THR A 328 10.77 -22.87 2.15
CA THR A 328 12.06 -23.32 2.70
C THR A 328 12.72 -22.23 3.55
N VAL A 329 12.63 -20.95 3.15
CA VAL A 329 13.13 -19.81 3.95
C VAL A 329 12.30 -19.63 5.24
N LYS A 330 10.97 -19.81 5.17
CA LYS A 330 10.09 -19.78 6.36
C LYS A 330 10.40 -20.89 7.37
N ALA A 331 10.85 -22.07 6.91
CA ALA A 331 11.23 -23.18 7.78
C ALA A 331 12.57 -22.94 8.53
N ILE A 332 13.45 -22.11 7.98
CA ILE A 332 14.75 -21.77 8.61
C ILE A 332 14.54 -20.76 9.74
N ASP A 333 13.68 -19.76 9.55
CA ASP A 333 13.44 -18.66 10.49
C ASP A 333 12.64 -19.09 11.74
N ALA A 334 11.79 -20.12 11.62
CA ALA A 334 10.96 -20.62 12.73
C ALA A 334 11.71 -21.51 13.74
N SER A 335 13.00 -21.83 13.52
CA SER A 335 13.69 -22.90 14.25
C SER A 335 14.74 -22.49 15.27
N HIS A 336 15.16 -21.21 15.38
CA HIS A 336 16.24 -20.83 16.31
C HIS A 336 16.03 -19.47 17.00
N VAL A 337 15.75 -19.52 18.30
CA VAL A 337 16.03 -18.44 19.26
C VAL A 337 17.47 -18.60 19.72
N VAL A 338 18.41 -17.77 19.27
CA VAL A 338 19.71 -17.58 19.94
C VAL A 338 20.22 -16.15 19.76
N GLU A 339 20.69 -15.56 20.85
CA GLU A 339 21.31 -14.24 21.00
C GLU A 339 22.51 -13.96 20.06
N PRO A 340 22.88 -12.68 19.82
CA PRO A 340 23.79 -12.31 18.76
C PRO A 340 25.24 -12.25 19.24
N VAL A 341 26.03 -13.29 18.98
CA VAL A 341 27.49 -13.16 18.89
C VAL A 341 28.03 -14.18 17.89
N LEU A 342 28.57 -13.71 16.76
CA LEU A 342 29.87 -14.13 16.22
C LEU A 342 30.11 -13.46 14.86
N LYS A 343 31.16 -12.64 14.81
CA LYS A 343 31.87 -12.31 13.58
C LYS A 343 32.37 -13.60 12.97
N ILE A 344 32.01 -13.85 11.71
CA ILE A 344 32.68 -14.83 10.86
C ILE A 344 33.13 -14.09 9.61
N ASP A 345 34.44 -13.96 9.47
CA ASP A 345 35.11 -13.52 8.26
C ASP A 345 34.80 -14.52 7.12
N GLY A 346 34.36 -14.01 5.95
CA GLY A 346 34.42 -14.79 4.70
C GLY A 346 33.14 -14.97 3.88
N VAL A 347 32.04 -14.24 4.13
CA VAL A 347 30.90 -14.22 3.18
C VAL A 347 30.89 -12.90 2.43
N SER A 348 31.50 -12.91 1.25
CA SER A 348 31.32 -11.85 0.26
C SER A 348 29.84 -11.83 -0.17
N SER A 349 29.29 -10.63 -0.24
CA SER A 349 27.97 -10.29 -0.80
C SER A 349 27.56 -11.21 -1.94
N VAL A 350 26.44 -11.92 -1.78
CA VAL A 350 25.70 -12.45 -2.94
C VAL A 350 25.00 -11.26 -3.59
N MET A 351 25.77 -10.51 -4.37
CA MET A 351 25.23 -9.67 -5.44
C MET A 351 24.57 -10.62 -6.42
N LEU A 352 23.24 -10.54 -6.56
CA LEU A 352 22.53 -11.17 -7.66
C LEU A 352 22.91 -10.41 -8.94
N SER A 353 24.07 -10.75 -9.52
CA SER A 353 24.45 -10.23 -10.83
C SER A 353 23.56 -10.90 -11.88
N VAL A 354 22.53 -10.22 -12.34
CA VAL A 354 21.84 -10.58 -13.57
C VAL A 354 22.81 -10.28 -14.71
N ALA A 355 23.59 -11.28 -15.11
CA ALA A 355 24.41 -11.21 -16.30
C ALA A 355 23.49 -11.03 -17.52
N LYS A 356 23.66 -9.91 -18.24
CA LYS A 356 23.10 -9.75 -19.59
C LYS A 356 23.79 -10.74 -20.53
N SER A 357 23.15 -11.88 -20.79
CA SER A 357 23.51 -12.72 -21.94
C SER A 357 22.93 -12.10 -23.22
N PRO A 358 23.68 -12.04 -24.35
CA PRO A 358 23.21 -11.40 -25.58
C PRO A 358 22.12 -12.19 -26.33
N ASP A 359 21.84 -13.43 -25.92
CA ASP A 359 20.80 -14.28 -26.51
C ASP A 359 19.89 -14.82 -25.40
N SER A 360 19.08 -13.95 -24.80
CA SER A 360 18.01 -14.40 -23.90
C SER A 360 16.78 -14.80 -24.71
N PRO A 361 16.22 -16.02 -24.53
CA PRO A 361 14.94 -16.36 -25.12
C PRO A 361 13.91 -15.34 -24.64
N THR A 362 13.12 -14.78 -25.57
CA THR A 362 11.93 -13.97 -25.27
C THR A 362 11.22 -14.52 -24.06
N SER A 363 11.25 -13.77 -22.96
CA SER A 363 10.58 -14.12 -21.72
C SER A 363 9.13 -14.46 -22.03
N THR A 364 8.67 -15.63 -21.60
CA THR A 364 7.26 -16.02 -21.56
C THR A 364 6.51 -15.21 -20.49
N LEU A 365 6.57 -13.88 -20.60
CA LEU A 365 5.71 -12.97 -19.85
C LEU A 365 4.30 -13.09 -20.43
N GLY A 366 3.27 -13.08 -19.57
CA GLY A 366 1.88 -13.13 -19.99
C GLY A 366 1.50 -11.96 -20.92
N ASP A 367 0.23 -11.91 -21.34
CA ASP A 367 -0.28 -10.77 -22.12
C ASP A 367 0.08 -9.44 -21.41
N PRO A 368 0.89 -8.56 -22.03
CA PRO A 368 1.34 -7.31 -21.40
C PRO A 368 0.17 -6.34 -21.11
N PHE A 369 -1.00 -6.60 -21.70
CA PHE A 369 -2.24 -5.86 -21.48
C PHE A 369 -3.20 -6.58 -20.53
N ASP A 370 -2.78 -7.66 -19.87
CA ASP A 370 -3.58 -8.35 -18.88
C ASP A 370 -3.85 -7.43 -17.68
N THR A 371 -5.11 -7.06 -17.50
CA THR A 371 -5.57 -6.19 -16.41
C THR A 371 -5.99 -6.97 -15.16
N THR A 372 -5.67 -8.26 -15.06
CA THR A 372 -5.89 -9.00 -13.83
C THR A 372 -4.78 -8.73 -12.82
N ILE A 373 -5.20 -8.53 -11.58
CA ILE A 373 -4.38 -8.40 -10.37
C ILE A 373 -4.67 -9.60 -9.49
N ALA A 374 -3.63 -10.33 -9.09
CA ALA A 374 -3.72 -11.53 -8.25
C ALA A 374 -2.46 -11.62 -7.39
N GLY A 375 -2.56 -11.93 -6.11
CA GLY A 375 -1.38 -12.00 -5.25
C GLY A 375 -1.60 -12.66 -3.90
N PRO A 376 -0.52 -12.82 -3.11
CA PRO A 376 -0.49 -13.66 -1.93
C PRO A 376 -1.41 -13.19 -0.78
N TRP A 377 -1.87 -11.93 -0.79
CA TRP A 377 -2.87 -11.48 0.20
C TRP A 377 -4.22 -12.17 0.02
N MET A 378 -4.52 -12.71 -1.17
CA MET A 378 -5.77 -13.44 -1.42
C MET A 378 -5.85 -14.73 -0.60
N ASP A 379 -4.71 -15.29 -0.18
CA ASP A 379 -4.65 -16.47 0.68
C ASP A 379 -4.83 -16.15 2.18
N GLN A 380 -4.84 -14.86 2.56
CA GLN A 380 -4.97 -14.44 3.97
C GLN A 380 -6.40 -14.60 4.50
N TRP A 381 -7.38 -14.51 3.60
CA TRP A 381 -8.79 -14.37 3.95
C TRP A 381 -9.65 -15.31 3.12
N PRO A 382 -10.81 -15.77 3.63
CA PRO A 382 -11.73 -16.59 2.85
C PRO A 382 -12.15 -15.89 1.57
N ILE A 383 -12.10 -16.60 0.44
CA ILE A 383 -12.62 -16.13 -0.84
C ILE A 383 -14.15 -16.29 -0.86
N VAL A 384 -14.89 -15.19 -0.91
CA VAL A 384 -16.36 -15.12 -0.89
C VAL A 384 -16.97 -14.67 -2.24
N PHE A 385 -16.15 -14.09 -3.13
CA PHE A 385 -16.52 -13.85 -4.53
C PHE A 385 -15.41 -14.38 -5.45
N HIS A 386 -15.78 -15.27 -6.37
CA HIS A 386 -14.87 -15.74 -7.43
C HIS A 386 -15.06 -14.89 -8.69
N ASN A 387 -13.94 -14.43 -9.27
CA ASN A 387 -13.90 -13.59 -10.46
C ASN A 387 -12.57 -13.79 -11.23
N ARG A 388 -12.35 -13.06 -12.33
CA ARG A 388 -11.12 -13.19 -13.15
C ARG A 388 -9.79 -13.05 -12.37
N HIS A 389 -9.80 -12.29 -11.27
CA HIS A 389 -8.64 -12.05 -10.42
C HIS A 389 -8.33 -13.27 -9.55
N THR A 390 -9.36 -13.82 -8.88
CA THR A 390 -9.22 -15.03 -8.07
C THR A 390 -8.94 -16.25 -8.94
N GLU A 391 -9.55 -16.34 -10.13
CA GLU A 391 -9.24 -17.40 -11.11
C GLU A 391 -7.77 -17.36 -11.54
N ARG A 392 -7.20 -16.16 -11.78
CA ARG A 392 -5.76 -16.02 -12.06
C ARG A 392 -4.92 -16.50 -10.87
N HIS A 393 -5.31 -16.12 -9.65
CA HIS A 393 -4.62 -16.54 -8.43
C HIS A 393 -4.63 -18.06 -8.26
N GLU A 394 -5.79 -18.68 -8.43
CA GLU A 394 -5.99 -20.14 -8.38
C GLU A 394 -5.19 -20.86 -9.48
N ARG A 395 -5.15 -20.33 -10.71
CA ARG A 395 -4.35 -20.93 -11.79
C ARG A 395 -2.85 -20.89 -11.52
N GLY A 396 -2.36 -19.87 -10.80
CA GLY A 396 -0.96 -19.79 -10.35
C GLY A 396 -0.66 -20.73 -9.18
N SER A 397 -1.61 -20.92 -8.26
CA SER A 397 -1.43 -21.80 -7.11
C SER A 397 -1.52 -23.30 -7.44
N VAL A 398 -2.00 -23.67 -8.64
CA VAL A 398 -2.23 -25.06 -9.05
C VAL A 398 -1.12 -25.59 -9.98
N GLN A 399 -0.05 -26.13 -9.37
CA GLN A 399 0.35 -27.52 -9.65
C GLN A 399 0.27 -28.29 -8.34
N GLY A 400 -0.90 -28.84 -8.09
CA GLY A 400 -1.13 -29.67 -6.92
C GLY A 400 -2.61 -29.94 -6.74
N TRP A 401 -3.01 -31.14 -7.14
CA TRP A 401 -4.19 -31.88 -6.67
C TRP A 401 -5.50 -31.77 -7.45
N HIS A 402 -5.72 -32.81 -8.25
CA HIS A 402 -7.02 -33.42 -8.48
C HIS A 402 -7.64 -33.99 -7.19
N LYS A 403 -8.97 -34.11 -7.25
CA LYS A 403 -9.96 -34.85 -6.43
C LYS A 403 -10.69 -33.99 -5.38
N ALA A 404 -12.02 -34.04 -5.27
CA ALA A 404 -13.00 -35.04 -5.74
C ALA A 404 -14.18 -34.39 -6.48
#